data_AF-A0A7S4RCH6-F1
#
_entry.id   AF-A0A7S4RCH6-F1
#
_cell.length_a   1.000
_cell.length_b   1.000
_cell.length_c   1.000
_cell.angle_alpha   90.00
_cell.angle_beta   90.00
_cell.angle_gamma   90.00
#
_symmetry.space_group_name_H-M   'P 1'
#
loop_
_entity.id
_entity.type
_entity.pdbx_description
1 polymer ?
#
loop_
_entity_poly.entity_id
_entity_poly.type
_entity_poly.pdbx_seq_one_letter_code
_entity_poly.pdbx_strand_id
1 'polypeptide(L)'
;MQLAAHLCGTRVNEVLDGEDTFVSTLSQLGFKRVQINATAVNGVDTSKNATSAQAVAKLISRHKDLEFILQKNEETRPLWEGVLLSNDEYCGDSGKLPPNVTMLVDESKGTRVLSEAWPTPTDGYNIGYAGCIGPASIKSVLEKVPEAGDGREVWVDMESSLR
;
A
#
# COMPACT_ATOMS: atom_id res chain seq x y z
N MET A 1 10.45 -12.75 12.81
CA MET A 1 10.87 -11.43 12.27
C MET A 1 9.67 -10.83 11.54
N GLN A 2 9.35 -9.56 11.73
CA GLN A 2 8.23 -8.90 11.05
C GLN A 2 8.74 -8.25 9.76
N LEU A 3 8.77 -9.02 8.66
CA LEU A 3 9.23 -8.53 7.36
C LEU A 3 8.07 -8.22 6.43
N ALA A 4 8.23 -7.13 5.66
CA ALA A 4 7.42 -6.80 4.51
C ALA A 4 8.28 -6.89 3.24
N ALA A 5 7.79 -7.61 2.22
CA ALA A 5 8.42 -7.64 0.91
C ALA A 5 8.05 -6.36 0.16
N HIS A 6 9.05 -5.57 -0.22
CA HIS A 6 8.85 -4.33 -0.96
C HIS A 6 8.91 -4.62 -2.47
N LEU A 7 7.77 -4.58 -3.17
CA LEU A 7 7.72 -4.82 -4.61
C LEU A 7 7.73 -3.49 -5.39
N CYS A 8 8.57 -3.45 -6.42
CA CYS A 8 8.68 -2.36 -7.40
C CYS A 8 8.97 -2.94 -8.80
N GLY A 9 8.93 -2.07 -9.82
CA GLY A 9 9.30 -2.39 -11.20
C GLY A 9 8.55 -3.59 -11.76
N THR A 10 9.31 -4.52 -12.35
CA THR A 10 8.79 -5.75 -12.95
C THR A 10 7.88 -6.54 -12.01
N ARG A 11 8.18 -6.60 -10.71
CA ARG A 11 7.35 -7.37 -9.75
C ARG A 11 5.97 -6.76 -9.55
N VAL A 12 5.85 -5.45 -9.63
CA VAL A 12 4.54 -4.80 -9.57
C VAL A 12 3.82 -4.94 -10.91
N ASN A 13 4.52 -4.83 -12.04
CA ASN A 13 3.91 -5.07 -13.36
C ASN A 13 3.33 -6.49 -13.47
N GLU A 14 4.04 -7.52 -12.98
CA GLU A 14 3.53 -8.89 -12.86
C GLU A 14 2.22 -8.93 -12.04
N VAL A 15 2.20 -8.30 -10.86
CA VAL A 15 1.00 -8.22 -10.01
C VAL A 15 -0.16 -7.50 -10.73
N LEU A 16 0.12 -6.41 -11.46
CA LEU A 16 -0.90 -5.69 -12.25
C LEU A 16 -1.46 -6.54 -13.39
N ASP A 17 -0.66 -7.44 -13.96
CA ASP A 17 -1.10 -8.41 -14.97
C ASP A 17 -1.82 -9.63 -14.33
N GLY A 18 -1.95 -9.68 -13.01
CA GLY A 18 -2.60 -10.76 -12.25
C GLY A 18 -1.70 -11.96 -11.97
N GLU A 19 -0.42 -11.86 -12.33
CA GLU A 19 0.60 -12.91 -12.13
C GLU A 19 1.09 -12.92 -10.68
N ASP A 20 1.01 -14.07 -10.04
CA ASP A 20 1.34 -14.23 -8.62
C ASP A 20 2.45 -15.24 -8.34
N THR A 21 3.16 -15.68 -9.37
CA THR A 21 4.26 -16.67 -9.23
C THR A 21 5.28 -16.24 -8.19
N PHE A 22 5.74 -14.97 -8.22
CA PHE A 22 6.69 -14.48 -7.22
C PHE A 22 6.06 -14.29 -5.84
N VAL A 23 4.84 -13.72 -5.78
CA VAL A 23 4.10 -13.49 -4.52
C VAL A 23 3.90 -14.82 -3.76
N SER A 24 3.59 -15.90 -4.47
CA SER A 24 3.41 -17.24 -3.93
C SER A 24 4.65 -17.81 -3.21
N THR A 25 5.84 -17.26 -3.46
CA THR A 25 7.08 -17.69 -2.79
C THR A 25 7.33 -16.94 -1.47
N LEU A 26 6.72 -15.76 -1.28
CA LEU A 26 7.09 -14.82 -0.21
C LEU A 26 6.88 -15.41 1.19
N SER A 27 5.79 -16.14 1.40
CA SER A 27 5.49 -16.77 2.68
C SER A 27 6.52 -17.83 3.08
N GLN A 28 7.05 -18.57 2.10
CA GLN A 28 8.11 -19.57 2.33
C GLN A 28 9.46 -18.91 2.65
N LEU A 29 9.67 -17.69 2.13
CA LEU A 29 10.82 -16.85 2.44
C LEU A 29 10.69 -16.13 3.80
N GLY A 30 9.57 -16.30 4.50
CA GLY A 30 9.33 -15.75 5.83
C GLY A 30 8.70 -14.36 5.85
N PHE A 31 8.26 -13.82 4.70
CA PHE A 31 7.48 -12.59 4.66
C PHE A 31 6.04 -12.86 5.08
N LYS A 32 5.44 -11.87 5.75
CA LYS A 32 4.01 -11.88 6.13
C LYS A 32 3.24 -10.70 5.56
N ARG A 33 3.95 -9.73 5.00
CA ARG A 33 3.37 -8.60 4.31
C ARG A 33 4.05 -8.38 2.99
N VAL A 34 3.35 -7.76 2.05
CA VAL A 34 3.87 -7.37 0.74
C VAL A 34 3.38 -5.97 0.41
N GLN A 35 4.29 -5.07 0.06
CA GLN A 35 3.97 -3.70 -0.33
C GLN A 35 4.03 -3.55 -1.85
N ILE A 36 2.95 -3.05 -2.44
CA ILE A 36 2.80 -2.80 -3.88
C ILE A 36 2.97 -1.31 -4.16
N ASN A 37 4.10 -0.93 -4.74
CA ASN A 37 4.43 0.45 -5.05
C ASN A 37 4.22 0.77 -6.54
N ALA A 38 2.95 0.89 -6.95
CA ALA A 38 2.51 0.99 -8.35
C ALA A 38 2.68 2.40 -8.95
N THR A 39 3.87 2.99 -8.81
CA THR A 39 4.21 4.34 -9.30
C THR A 39 5.25 4.28 -10.43
N ALA A 40 5.22 5.22 -11.37
CA ALA A 40 6.13 5.30 -12.51
C ALA A 40 7.60 5.47 -12.08
N VAL A 41 7.86 6.20 -10.99
CA VAL A 41 9.23 6.35 -10.43
C VAL A 41 9.83 4.99 -10.01
N ASN A 42 8.98 4.02 -9.71
CA ASN A 42 9.35 2.65 -9.39
C ASN A 42 9.40 1.74 -10.63
N GLY A 43 9.31 2.27 -11.85
CA GLY A 43 9.38 1.49 -13.09
C GLY A 43 8.09 0.72 -13.42
N VAL A 44 6.95 1.17 -12.91
CA VAL A 44 5.64 0.55 -13.12
C VAL A 44 4.90 1.22 -14.27
N ASP A 45 4.22 0.42 -15.10
CA ASP A 45 3.30 0.92 -16.13
C ASP A 45 1.98 1.36 -15.48
N THR A 46 1.92 2.61 -15.05
CA THR A 46 0.78 3.18 -14.33
C THR A 46 -0.47 3.35 -15.19
N SER A 47 -0.35 3.24 -16.52
CA SER A 47 -1.51 3.23 -17.41
C SER A 47 -2.45 2.05 -17.15
N LYS A 48 -1.92 0.97 -16.57
CA LYS A 48 -2.67 -0.25 -16.21
C LYS A 48 -3.41 -0.14 -14.87
N ASN A 49 -3.10 0.83 -14.02
CA ASN A 49 -3.62 0.91 -12.64
C ASN A 49 -5.15 0.76 -12.57
N ALA A 50 -5.88 1.43 -13.45
CA ALA A 50 -7.35 1.36 -13.50
C ALA A 50 -7.86 -0.02 -13.95
N THR A 51 -7.29 -0.57 -15.03
CA THR A 51 -7.74 -1.83 -15.63
C THR A 51 -7.32 -3.06 -14.83
N SER A 52 -6.27 -2.93 -14.02
CA SER A 52 -5.69 -4.03 -13.23
C SER A 52 -6.33 -4.22 -11.86
N ALA A 53 -7.15 -3.28 -11.38
CA ALA A 53 -7.70 -3.33 -10.03
C ALA A 53 -8.41 -4.65 -9.69
N GLN A 54 -9.23 -5.19 -10.62
CA GLN A 54 -9.91 -6.46 -10.41
C GLN A 54 -8.93 -7.65 -10.37
N ALA A 55 -7.91 -7.65 -11.23
CA ALA A 55 -6.89 -8.70 -11.26
C ALA A 55 -6.08 -8.71 -9.96
N VAL A 56 -5.71 -7.52 -9.47
CA VAL A 56 -5.01 -7.34 -8.20
C VAL A 56 -5.87 -7.79 -7.02
N ALA A 57 -7.15 -7.43 -6.95
CA ALA A 57 -8.04 -7.89 -5.89
C ALA A 57 -8.19 -9.43 -5.89
N LYS A 58 -8.32 -10.05 -7.07
CA LYS A 58 -8.31 -11.50 -7.24
C LYS A 58 -7.01 -12.15 -6.79
N LEU A 59 -5.87 -11.49 -7.01
CA LEU A 59 -4.57 -11.97 -6.55
C LEU A 59 -4.51 -11.92 -5.02
N ILE A 60 -4.83 -10.77 -4.44
CA ILE A 60 -4.84 -10.54 -2.98
C ILE A 60 -5.68 -11.61 -2.25
N SER A 61 -6.85 -11.94 -2.78
CA SER A 61 -7.77 -12.89 -2.16
C SER A 61 -7.28 -14.34 -2.16
N ARG A 62 -6.35 -14.70 -3.07
CA ARG A 62 -5.69 -16.03 -3.10
C ARG A 62 -4.61 -16.18 -2.03
N HIS A 63 -4.02 -15.07 -1.59
CA HIS A 63 -2.88 -15.03 -0.66
C HIS A 63 -3.32 -14.56 0.73
N LYS A 64 -4.23 -15.32 1.37
CA LYS A 64 -4.82 -14.97 2.69
C LYS A 64 -3.82 -15.01 3.84
N ASP A 65 -2.67 -15.63 3.64
CA ASP A 65 -1.55 -15.71 4.58
C ASP A 65 -0.60 -14.50 4.51
N LEU A 66 -0.85 -13.59 3.55
CA LEU A 66 -0.14 -12.32 3.37
C LEU A 66 -1.09 -11.13 3.59
N GLU A 67 -0.57 -10.12 4.29
CA GLU A 67 -1.12 -8.77 4.25
C GLU A 67 -0.55 -8.01 3.04
N PHE A 68 -1.42 -7.36 2.27
CA PHE A 68 -1.02 -6.51 1.16
C PHE A 68 -1.11 -5.04 1.58
N ILE A 69 -0.02 -4.30 1.36
CA ILE A 69 0.05 -2.87 1.61
C ILE A 69 0.00 -2.18 0.24
N LEU A 70 -1.10 -1.48 -0.05
CA LEU A 70 -1.21 -0.68 -1.27
C LEU A 70 -0.68 0.73 -1.01
N GLN A 71 0.28 1.18 -1.81
CA GLN A 71 0.71 2.57 -1.77
C GLN A 71 -0.43 3.46 -2.25
N LYS A 72 -0.82 4.42 -1.43
CA LYS A 72 -1.91 5.37 -1.66
C LYS A 72 -1.33 6.76 -1.91
N ASN A 73 -1.53 7.23 -3.12
CA ASN A 73 -1.33 8.61 -3.58
C ASN A 73 -2.22 8.90 -4.80
N GLU A 74 -2.14 10.10 -5.34
CA GLU A 74 -2.92 10.51 -6.53
C GLU A 74 -2.64 9.66 -7.78
N GLU A 75 -1.40 9.20 -7.97
CA GLU A 75 -1.00 8.41 -9.16
C GLU A 75 -1.50 6.96 -9.11
N THR A 76 -1.52 6.39 -7.90
CA THR A 76 -2.02 5.04 -7.63
C THR A 76 -3.52 5.00 -7.37
N ARG A 77 -4.20 6.17 -7.30
CA ARG A 77 -5.64 6.28 -7.09
C ARG A 77 -6.49 5.34 -7.94
N PRO A 78 -6.29 5.25 -9.27
CA PRO A 78 -7.10 4.36 -10.09
C PRO A 78 -7.01 2.89 -9.68
N LEU A 79 -5.88 2.46 -9.09
CA LEU A 79 -5.70 1.09 -8.62
C LEU A 79 -6.43 0.87 -7.28
N TRP A 80 -6.11 1.66 -6.26
CA TRP A 80 -6.64 1.41 -4.92
C TRP A 80 -8.12 1.75 -4.79
N GLU A 81 -8.65 2.74 -5.53
CA GLU A 81 -10.10 2.98 -5.61
C GLU A 81 -10.81 1.84 -6.32
N GLY A 82 -10.23 1.33 -7.41
CA GLY A 82 -10.80 0.18 -8.12
C GLY A 82 -10.89 -1.07 -7.25
N VAL A 83 -9.90 -1.31 -6.39
CA VAL A 83 -9.91 -2.42 -5.42
C VAL A 83 -10.96 -2.17 -4.31
N LEU A 84 -11.12 -0.93 -3.85
CA LEU A 84 -12.04 -0.52 -2.78
C LEU A 84 -13.52 -0.52 -3.20
N LEU A 85 -13.81 -0.14 -4.44
CA LEU A 85 -15.17 0.09 -4.94
C LEU A 85 -15.74 -1.10 -5.73
N SER A 86 -14.95 -2.15 -5.96
CA SER A 86 -15.40 -3.34 -6.66
C SER A 86 -16.34 -4.17 -5.78
N ASN A 87 -17.47 -4.62 -6.36
CA ASN A 87 -18.46 -5.47 -5.70
C ASN A 87 -18.31 -6.96 -6.07
N ASP A 88 -17.13 -7.35 -6.56
CA ASP A 88 -16.79 -8.74 -6.90
C ASP A 88 -16.55 -9.57 -5.62
N GLU A 89 -16.75 -10.89 -5.64
CA GLU A 89 -16.60 -11.79 -4.49
C GLU A 89 -15.18 -11.79 -3.89
N TYR A 90 -14.20 -11.33 -4.67
CA TYR A 90 -12.79 -11.21 -4.27
C TYR A 90 -12.42 -9.83 -3.70
N CYS A 91 -13.35 -8.87 -3.75
CA CYS A 91 -13.17 -7.51 -3.26
C CYS A 91 -13.83 -7.37 -1.87
N GLY A 92 -13.55 -6.28 -1.15
CA GLY A 92 -14.28 -6.01 0.09
C GLY A 92 -15.74 -5.66 -0.20
N ASP A 93 -16.55 -5.51 0.86
CA ASP A 93 -17.88 -4.91 0.71
C ASP A 93 -17.76 -3.56 -0.02
N SER A 94 -18.79 -3.14 -0.76
CA SER A 94 -18.78 -1.82 -1.41
C SER A 94 -18.36 -0.72 -0.43
N GLY A 95 -17.22 -0.07 -0.70
CA GLY A 95 -16.63 0.94 0.19
C GLY A 95 -15.68 0.40 1.27
N LYS A 96 -15.23 -0.86 1.16
CA LYS A 96 -14.23 -1.51 2.02
C LYS A 96 -13.21 -2.28 1.20
N LEU A 97 -11.97 -2.33 1.68
CA LEU A 97 -10.93 -3.16 1.08
C LEU A 97 -11.10 -4.65 1.43
N PRO A 98 -10.48 -5.57 0.68
CA PRO A 98 -10.30 -6.94 1.15
C PRO A 98 -9.64 -6.95 2.55
N PRO A 99 -10.00 -7.90 3.42
CA PRO A 99 -9.61 -7.88 4.84
C PRO A 99 -8.10 -8.02 5.08
N ASN A 100 -7.35 -8.54 4.10
CA ASN A 100 -5.90 -8.65 4.13
C ASN A 100 -5.21 -7.49 3.39
N VAL A 101 -5.84 -6.31 3.31
CA VAL A 101 -5.27 -5.12 2.68
C VAL A 101 -5.21 -3.95 3.66
N THR A 102 -4.07 -3.27 3.68
CA THR A 102 -3.86 -2.00 4.36
C THR A 102 -3.34 -0.96 3.39
N MET A 103 -3.58 0.32 3.69
CA MET A 103 -3.11 1.44 2.87
C MET A 103 -1.83 2.03 3.45
N LEU A 104 -0.90 2.45 2.58
CA LEU A 104 0.24 3.28 2.95
C LEU A 104 0.14 4.63 2.24
N VAL A 105 -0.17 5.70 2.98
CA VAL A 105 -0.22 7.05 2.43
C VAL A 105 1.20 7.52 2.17
N ASP A 106 1.54 7.73 0.90
CA ASP A 106 2.84 8.20 0.47
C ASP A 106 2.74 9.06 -0.80
N GLU A 107 2.45 10.35 -0.59
CA GLU A 107 2.48 11.35 -1.67
C GLU A 107 3.90 11.64 -2.16
N SER A 108 4.92 11.34 -1.34
CA SER A 108 6.31 11.57 -1.72
C SER A 108 6.73 10.66 -2.86
N LYS A 109 6.18 9.44 -2.93
CA LYS A 109 6.62 8.39 -3.87
C LYS A 109 8.13 8.12 -3.79
N GLY A 110 8.76 8.40 -2.64
CA GLY A 110 10.21 8.36 -2.46
C GLY A 110 10.99 9.57 -2.99
N THR A 111 10.32 10.65 -3.41
CA THR A 111 10.96 11.83 -4.07
C THR A 111 11.45 12.93 -3.12
N ARG A 112 11.63 12.64 -1.83
CA ARG A 112 12.16 13.58 -0.81
C ARG A 112 11.22 14.75 -0.43
N VAL A 113 9.92 14.63 -0.72
CA VAL A 113 8.89 15.58 -0.27
C VAL A 113 8.23 15.07 1.02
N LEU A 114 8.22 15.89 2.07
CA LEU A 114 7.47 15.59 3.30
C LEU A 114 5.99 15.88 3.08
N SER A 115 5.13 14.93 3.42
CA SER A 115 3.68 15.12 3.37
C SER A 115 3.25 16.21 4.37
N GLU A 116 2.48 17.18 3.90
CA GLU A 116 1.90 18.23 4.76
C GLU A 116 0.55 17.80 5.37
N ALA A 117 -0.10 16.80 4.76
CA ALA A 117 -1.40 16.28 5.17
C ALA A 117 -1.30 14.79 5.56
N TRP A 118 -1.98 14.45 6.66
CA TRP A 118 -2.13 13.08 7.17
C TRP A 118 -3.63 12.75 7.17
N PRO A 119 -4.15 12.12 6.11
CA PRO A 119 -5.58 11.88 5.99
C PRO A 119 -6.04 10.85 7.04
N THR A 120 -7.24 11.05 7.57
CA THR A 120 -7.86 10.13 8.53
C THR A 120 -8.25 8.81 7.86
N PRO A 121 -8.01 7.64 8.51
CA PRO A 121 -8.49 6.36 8.02
C PRO A 121 -10.02 6.35 7.92
N THR A 122 -10.56 5.79 6.83
CA THR A 122 -12.00 5.58 6.70
C THR A 122 -12.42 4.24 7.32
N ASP A 123 -13.71 3.99 7.53
CA ASP A 123 -14.23 2.65 7.91
C ASP A 123 -13.86 1.53 6.93
N GLY A 124 -13.36 1.88 5.74
CA GLY A 124 -13.04 0.93 4.68
C GLY A 124 -11.68 0.23 4.83
N TYR A 125 -10.73 0.77 5.60
CA TYR A 125 -9.37 0.22 5.70
C TYR A 125 -8.52 0.78 6.84
N ASN A 126 -7.48 0.04 7.21
CA ASN A 126 -6.40 0.52 8.08
C ASN A 126 -5.33 1.26 7.27
N ILE A 127 -4.59 2.16 7.94
CA ILE A 127 -3.67 3.08 7.28
C ILE A 127 -2.31 3.15 7.99
N GLY A 128 -1.26 3.25 7.19
CA GLY A 128 0.07 3.68 7.58
C GLY A 128 0.47 4.95 6.83
N TYR A 129 1.48 5.63 7.34
CA TYR A 129 1.94 6.91 6.83
C TYR A 129 3.42 6.87 6.49
N ALA A 130 3.78 7.30 5.28
CA ALA A 130 5.15 7.44 4.82
C ALA A 130 5.37 8.84 4.23
N GLY A 131 6.56 9.04 3.68
CA GLY A 131 6.92 10.25 2.96
C GLY A 131 7.93 11.10 3.74
N CYS A 132 9.20 10.80 3.51
CA CYS A 132 10.35 11.60 4.00
C CYS A 132 10.37 11.82 5.52
N ILE A 133 9.81 10.85 6.24
CA ILE A 133 9.89 10.76 7.67
C ILE A 133 11.34 10.34 8.00
N GLY A 134 12.02 11.16 8.80
CA GLY A 134 13.42 11.00 9.16
C GLY A 134 13.67 11.40 10.62
N PRO A 135 14.91 11.26 11.13
CA PRO A 135 15.23 11.60 12.52
C PRO A 135 14.87 13.03 12.92
N ALA A 136 14.94 13.97 11.97
CA ALA A 136 14.59 15.37 12.19
C ALA A 136 13.07 15.64 12.21
N SER A 137 12.26 14.82 11.54
CA SER A 137 10.81 15.03 11.39
C SER A 137 9.95 14.05 12.19
N ILE A 138 10.47 12.90 12.59
CA ILE A 138 9.70 11.83 13.24
C ILE A 138 8.96 12.31 14.49
N LYS A 139 9.56 13.19 15.30
CA LYS A 139 8.89 13.72 16.50
C LYS A 139 7.61 14.47 16.14
N SER A 140 7.66 15.39 15.18
CA SER A 140 6.47 16.17 14.79
C SER A 140 5.45 15.33 14.03
N VAL A 141 5.89 14.30 13.32
CA VAL A 141 4.98 13.33 12.68
C VAL A 141 4.24 12.51 13.74
N LEU A 142 4.94 12.00 14.76
CA LEU A 142 4.33 11.23 15.86
C LEU A 142 3.41 12.07 16.75
N GLU A 143 3.51 13.40 16.72
CA GLU A 143 2.55 14.30 17.36
C GLU A 143 1.26 14.45 16.53
N LYS A 144 1.34 14.37 15.19
CA LYS A 144 0.21 14.60 14.26
C LYS A 144 -0.53 13.33 13.85
N VAL A 145 0.20 12.25 13.62
CA VAL A 145 -0.36 10.98 13.09
C VAL A 145 -1.40 10.35 14.04
N PRO A 146 -1.24 10.37 15.38
CA PRO A 146 -2.29 9.88 16.28
C PRO A 146 -3.59 10.68 16.20
N GLU A 147 -3.51 12.01 16.01
CA GLU A 147 -4.69 12.86 15.78
C GLU A 147 -5.35 12.50 14.45
N ALA A 148 -4.55 12.35 13.39
CA ALA A 148 -5.04 11.90 12.09
C ALA A 148 -5.68 10.51 12.15
N GLY A 149 -5.15 9.61 12.99
CA GLY A 149 -5.66 8.25 13.18
C GLY A 149 -7.03 8.15 13.83
N ASP A 150 -7.55 9.24 14.43
CA ASP A 150 -8.87 9.32 15.05
C ASP A 150 -9.17 8.13 15.99
N GLY A 151 -8.19 7.84 16.87
CA GLY A 151 -8.28 6.75 17.84
C GLY A 151 -8.03 5.33 17.29
N ARG A 152 -7.73 5.19 15.99
CA ARG A 152 -7.36 3.91 15.38
C ARG A 152 -5.87 3.63 15.45
N GLU A 153 -5.51 2.35 15.36
CA GLU A 153 -4.13 1.93 15.21
C GLU A 153 -3.59 2.39 13.85
N VAL A 154 -2.44 3.06 13.88
CA VAL A 154 -1.73 3.59 12.72
C VAL A 154 -0.24 3.31 12.87
N TRP A 155 0.48 3.25 11.76
CA TRP A 155 1.91 3.01 11.74
C TRP A 155 2.62 3.99 10.80
N VAL A 156 3.93 4.12 10.96
CA VAL A 156 4.77 4.98 10.12
C VAL A 156 5.84 4.16 9.40
N ASP A 157 6.16 4.54 8.18
CA ASP A 157 7.26 3.97 7.38
C ASP A 157 8.38 4.98 7.17
N MET A 158 9.62 4.52 7.27
CA MET A 158 10.82 5.33 7.11
C MET A 158 11.87 4.55 6.31
N GLU A 159 12.28 5.08 5.17
CA GLU A 159 13.30 4.43 4.33
C GLU A 159 14.43 5.41 4.00
N SER A 160 14.18 6.35 3.08
CA SER A 160 15.22 7.16 2.44
C SER A 160 16.00 8.07 3.38
N SER A 161 15.42 8.50 4.49
CA SER A 161 16.06 9.39 5.48
C SER A 161 16.87 8.64 6.54
N LEU A 162 16.88 7.30 6.50
CA LEU A 162 17.65 6.42 7.39
C LEU A 162 18.82 5.74 6.68
N ARG A 163 18.98 5.96 5.37
CA ARG A 163 20.08 5.43 4.56
C ARG A 163 21.19 6.45 4.37
#